data_AF-A0A2J8M441-F1
#
_entry.id   AF-A0A2J8M441-F1
#
_cell.length_a   1.000
_cell.length_b   1.000
_cell.length_c   1.000
_cell.angle_alpha   90.00
_cell.angle_beta   90.00
_cell.angle_gamma   90.00
#
_symmetry.space_group_name_H-M   'P 1'
#
loop_
_entity.id
_entity.type
_entity.pdbx_description
1 polymer ?
#
loop_
_entity_poly.entity_id
_entity_poly.type
_entity_poly.pdbx_seq_one_letter_code
_entity_poly.pdbx_strand_id
1 'polypeptide(L)'
;IRSLGTKLAEEMRKLTSNFRLGFGSFVDKDISPFSYTAPRYQTNPCIGYKLFPNCVPSFGFRHLLPLTDRVDSFNEEVRKQRVSRNRDAPEGGFDAVLQAAVCKSIRSKVELSVWDQPEDLNLFFTATCQDGVSYPGQRKCEGLKIGDTASFEVSVEARSCPSRHTEHVFALRPVGFRDSLEVGVTYNCTCGCSVGLEPNSARCSGSGTYVCGLCECSPGYLGTRCECQDGENQSVYQNLCREAEGKPLCSGRGDCSCNQCSCFESEFGKIYGPFCECDNFSCARNKGVLCSGHGECHCGECKCHAGYIGDNCNCSTDISTCRG
;
A
#
# COMPACT_ATOMS: atom_id res chain seq x y z
N ILE A 1 -1.28 -31.40 40.95
CA ILE A 1 -0.96 -30.04 40.44
C ILE A 1 -0.46 -29.07 41.53
N ARG A 2 -0.75 -29.28 42.83
CA ARG A 2 -0.42 -28.32 43.93
C ARG A 2 1.04 -27.91 44.13
N SER A 3 2.00 -28.61 43.51
CA SER A 3 3.43 -28.27 43.50
C SER A 3 4.01 -28.36 42.08
N LEU A 4 3.16 -28.30 41.05
CA LEU A 4 3.58 -28.45 39.66
C LEU A 4 4.34 -27.21 39.19
N GLY A 5 3.99 -26.02 39.69
CA GLY A 5 4.64 -24.78 39.30
C GLY A 5 6.15 -24.81 39.55
N THR A 6 6.56 -25.25 40.75
CA THR A 6 7.98 -25.35 41.13
C THR A 6 8.73 -26.38 40.31
N LYS A 7 8.19 -27.60 40.18
CA LYS A 7 8.80 -28.67 39.37
C LYS A 7 8.96 -28.24 37.90
N LEU A 8 7.95 -27.60 37.34
CA LEU A 8 7.99 -27.10 35.96
C LEU A 8 9.04 -26.00 35.81
N ALA A 9 9.11 -25.06 36.75
CA ALA A 9 10.09 -23.98 36.71
C ALA A 9 11.53 -24.50 36.84
N GLU A 10 11.78 -25.53 37.64
CA GLU A 10 13.09 -26.17 37.78
C GLU A 10 13.56 -26.79 36.46
N GLU A 11 12.70 -27.52 35.75
CA GLU A 11 13.04 -28.10 34.45
C GLU A 11 13.20 -27.02 33.37
N MET A 12 12.31 -26.03 33.35
CA MET A 12 12.38 -24.94 32.37
C MET A 12 13.60 -24.05 32.56
N ARG A 13 14.10 -23.87 33.80
CA ARG A 13 15.34 -23.13 34.08
C ARG A 13 16.59 -23.76 33.46
N LYS A 14 16.59 -25.07 33.18
CA LYS A 14 17.69 -25.73 32.46
C LYS A 14 17.75 -25.31 30.98
N LEU A 15 16.64 -24.80 30.43
CA LEU A 15 16.49 -24.45 29.02
C LEU A 15 16.43 -22.94 28.77
N THR A 16 15.88 -22.17 29.71
CA THR A 16 15.72 -20.71 29.58
C THR A 16 15.90 -20.02 30.92
N SER A 17 16.61 -18.89 30.90
CA SER A 17 16.75 -17.99 32.06
C SER A 17 15.53 -17.08 32.26
N ASN A 18 14.66 -16.96 31.26
CA ASN A 18 13.49 -16.06 31.29
C ASN A 18 12.20 -16.88 31.17
N PHE A 19 11.76 -17.44 32.30
CA PHE A 19 10.54 -18.24 32.41
C PHE A 19 9.46 -17.46 33.18
N ARG A 20 8.26 -17.41 32.62
CA ARG A 20 7.05 -16.90 33.29
C ARG A 20 5.93 -17.91 33.15
N LEU A 21 5.10 -18.02 34.19
CA LEU A 21 3.91 -18.85 34.19
C LEU A 21 2.70 -18.06 34.68
N GLY A 22 1.53 -18.48 34.23
CA GLY A 22 0.23 -17.91 34.59
C GLY A 22 -0.78 -19.03 34.74
N PHE A 23 -1.98 -18.67 35.19
CA PHE A 23 -3.02 -19.66 35.49
C PHE A 23 -4.41 -19.12 35.16
N GLY A 24 -5.24 -20.01 34.61
CA GLY A 24 -6.65 -19.78 34.33
C GLY A 24 -7.40 -21.11 34.40
N SER A 25 -8.71 -21.03 34.59
CA SER A 25 -9.59 -22.19 34.68
C SER A 25 -10.84 -22.00 33.83
N PHE A 26 -11.45 -23.11 33.42
CA PHE A 26 -12.69 -23.12 32.65
C PHE A 26 -13.55 -24.34 33.01
N VAL A 27 -14.84 -24.25 32.70
CA VAL A 27 -15.79 -25.37 32.75
C VAL A 27 -16.57 -25.37 31.43
N ASP A 28 -17.74 -24.74 31.41
CA ASP A 28 -18.53 -24.48 30.21
C ASP A 28 -19.42 -23.25 30.44
N LYS A 29 -20.15 -22.83 29.40
CA LYS A 29 -21.10 -21.73 29.43
C LYS A 29 -22.11 -21.96 30.56
N ASP A 30 -22.26 -20.97 31.44
CA ASP A 30 -23.21 -21.04 32.55
C ASP A 30 -24.64 -20.73 32.11
N ILE A 31 -25.16 -21.57 31.20
CA ILE A 31 -26.49 -21.48 30.63
C ILE A 31 -27.00 -22.87 30.27
N SER A 32 -28.31 -23.05 30.29
CA SER A 32 -28.94 -24.27 29.76
C SER A 32 -28.68 -24.38 28.26
N PRO A 33 -28.38 -25.59 27.71
CA PRO A 33 -28.41 -26.90 28.36
C PRO A 33 -27.09 -27.36 29.01
N PHE A 34 -26.03 -26.56 28.96
CA PHE A 34 -24.67 -26.93 29.40
C PHE A 34 -24.52 -26.96 30.93
N SER A 35 -25.22 -26.07 31.66
CA SER A 35 -25.20 -26.01 33.13
C SER A 35 -26.54 -26.36 33.79
N TYR A 36 -26.49 -26.70 35.08
CA TYR A 36 -27.68 -26.92 35.91
C TYR A 36 -28.27 -25.59 36.39
N THR A 37 -29.20 -25.01 35.62
CA THR A 37 -29.75 -23.67 35.88
C THR A 37 -30.92 -23.63 36.88
N ALA A 38 -31.46 -24.78 37.28
CA ALA A 38 -32.58 -24.82 38.23
C ALA A 38 -32.15 -24.27 39.61
N PRO A 39 -33.04 -23.57 40.35
CA PRO A 39 -32.68 -22.86 41.59
C PRO A 39 -31.94 -23.71 42.63
N ARG A 40 -32.28 -25.00 42.71
CA ARG A 40 -31.60 -25.97 43.59
C ARG A 40 -30.09 -26.05 43.37
N TYR A 41 -29.60 -25.83 42.14
CA TYR A 41 -28.21 -26.08 41.74
C TYR A 41 -27.36 -24.81 41.56
N GLN A 42 -27.96 -23.61 41.65
CA GLN A 42 -27.29 -22.35 41.37
C GLN A 42 -26.05 -22.10 42.24
N THR A 43 -26.10 -22.49 43.52
CA THR A 43 -24.99 -22.31 44.47
C THR A 43 -24.08 -23.53 44.56
N ASN A 44 -24.58 -24.71 44.20
CA ASN A 44 -23.83 -25.97 44.24
C ASN A 44 -24.39 -26.97 43.21
N PRO A 45 -23.79 -27.06 42.00
CA PRO A 45 -24.25 -28.00 40.98
C PRO A 45 -23.98 -29.48 41.32
N CYS A 46 -23.24 -29.75 42.40
CA CYS A 46 -22.90 -31.10 42.83
C CYS A 46 -23.88 -31.69 43.86
N ILE A 47 -25.00 -31.01 44.15
CA ILE A 47 -26.04 -31.55 45.00
C ILE A 47 -26.51 -32.91 44.46
N GLY A 48 -26.38 -33.95 45.29
CA GLY A 48 -26.73 -35.33 44.94
C GLY A 48 -25.58 -36.15 44.32
N TYR A 49 -24.41 -35.56 44.09
CA TYR A 49 -23.23 -36.28 43.60
C TYR A 49 -22.37 -36.80 44.75
N LYS A 50 -22.34 -38.12 44.95
CA LYS A 50 -21.75 -38.76 46.14
C LYS A 50 -20.23 -38.57 46.27
N LEU A 51 -19.49 -38.60 45.16
CA LEU A 51 -18.02 -38.48 45.20
C LEU A 51 -17.54 -37.07 45.55
N PHE A 52 -18.31 -36.05 45.19
CA PHE A 52 -17.92 -34.66 45.38
C PHE A 52 -19.15 -33.81 45.69
N PRO A 53 -19.61 -33.76 46.95
CA PRO A 53 -20.92 -33.18 47.29
C PRO A 53 -20.94 -31.64 47.25
N ASN A 54 -19.78 -30.99 47.23
CA ASN A 54 -19.65 -29.53 47.38
C ASN A 54 -18.71 -28.94 46.33
N CYS A 55 -19.26 -28.30 45.30
CA CYS A 55 -18.50 -27.60 44.27
C CYS A 55 -18.91 -26.15 44.12
N VAL A 56 -18.14 -25.39 43.33
CA VAL A 56 -18.50 -24.02 42.98
C VAL A 56 -19.50 -24.00 41.81
N PRO A 57 -20.31 -22.93 41.66
CA PRO A 57 -21.17 -22.75 40.49
C PRO A 57 -20.40 -22.89 39.17
N SER A 58 -21.08 -23.27 38.09
CA SER A 58 -20.46 -23.36 36.76
C SER A 58 -19.98 -21.99 36.28
N PHE A 59 -18.97 -21.98 35.42
CA PHE A 59 -18.43 -20.76 34.84
C PHE A 59 -17.73 -21.07 33.51
N GLY A 60 -17.78 -20.12 32.58
CA GLY A 60 -17.10 -20.26 31.28
C GLY A 60 -15.58 -20.27 31.43
N PHE A 61 -14.97 -19.09 31.60
CA PHE A 61 -13.52 -18.93 31.78
C PHE A 61 -13.23 -17.92 32.90
N ARG A 62 -12.21 -18.21 33.71
CA ARG A 62 -11.70 -17.31 34.75
C ARG A 62 -10.18 -17.18 34.61
N HIS A 63 -9.73 -15.95 34.40
CA HIS A 63 -8.32 -15.61 34.54
C HIS A 63 -7.98 -15.44 36.03
N LEU A 64 -6.94 -16.11 36.52
CA LEU A 64 -6.64 -16.19 37.94
C LEU A 64 -5.25 -15.65 38.30
N LEU A 65 -4.24 -15.95 37.46
CA LEU A 65 -2.88 -15.48 37.66
C LEU A 65 -2.31 -14.96 36.33
N PRO A 66 -1.99 -13.65 36.24
CA PRO A 66 -1.22 -13.10 35.13
C PRO A 66 0.15 -13.77 35.00
N LEU A 67 0.76 -13.70 33.82
CA LEU A 67 2.12 -14.22 33.62
C LEU A 67 3.10 -13.53 34.58
N THR A 68 3.70 -14.32 35.47
CA THR A 68 4.68 -13.86 36.46
C THR A 68 5.86 -14.82 36.50
N ASP A 69 7.01 -14.32 36.92
CA ASP A 69 8.22 -15.06 37.28
C ASP A 69 8.15 -15.67 38.69
N ARG A 70 7.18 -15.24 39.52
CA ARG A 70 6.97 -15.74 40.88
C ARG A 70 6.22 -17.07 40.88
N VAL A 71 6.99 -18.15 40.88
CA VAL A 71 6.47 -19.53 40.83
C VAL A 71 5.59 -19.88 42.04
N ASP A 72 5.88 -19.31 43.20
CA ASP A 72 5.10 -19.56 44.41
C ASP A 72 3.66 -19.06 44.29
N SER A 73 3.45 -17.95 43.58
CA SER A 73 2.11 -17.40 43.30
C SER A 73 1.25 -18.39 42.51
N PHE A 74 1.83 -19.15 41.58
CA PHE A 74 1.10 -20.21 40.87
C PHE A 74 0.64 -21.32 41.81
N ASN A 75 1.54 -21.81 42.67
CA ASN A 75 1.20 -22.87 43.62
C ASN A 75 0.12 -22.40 44.61
N GLU A 76 0.17 -21.14 45.04
CA GLU A 76 -0.83 -20.53 45.91
C GLU A 76 -2.20 -20.45 45.22
N GLU A 77 -2.27 -19.94 44.00
CA GLU A 77 -3.53 -19.81 43.25
C GLU A 77 -4.15 -21.16 42.90
N VAL A 78 -3.35 -22.17 42.55
CA VAL A 78 -3.83 -23.54 42.31
C VAL A 78 -4.46 -24.15 43.57
N ARG A 79 -3.93 -23.85 44.77
CA ARG A 79 -4.50 -24.36 46.03
C ARG A 79 -5.83 -23.73 46.39
N LYS A 80 -6.08 -22.49 45.96
CA LYS A 80 -7.35 -21.77 46.18
C LYS A 80 -8.49 -22.31 45.31
N GLN A 81 -8.19 -23.05 44.24
CA GLN A 81 -9.21 -23.50 43.30
C GLN A 81 -10.07 -24.64 43.84
N ARG A 82 -11.35 -24.60 43.45
CA ARG A 82 -12.34 -25.64 43.68
C ARG A 82 -12.94 -26.04 42.34
N VAL A 83 -13.17 -27.33 42.16
CA VAL A 83 -13.80 -27.85 40.93
C VAL A 83 -15.29 -27.48 40.89
N SER A 84 -15.84 -27.45 39.69
CA SER A 84 -17.27 -27.22 39.38
C SER A 84 -17.87 -28.47 38.73
N ARG A 85 -19.11 -28.38 38.24
CA ARG A 85 -19.81 -29.43 37.51
C ARG A 85 -20.78 -28.84 36.47
N ASN A 86 -20.68 -29.32 35.24
CA ASN A 86 -21.58 -29.12 34.10
C ASN A 86 -22.44 -30.37 33.85
N ARG A 87 -23.36 -30.31 32.87
CA ARG A 87 -24.38 -31.32 32.61
C ARG A 87 -23.98 -32.30 31.51
N ASP A 88 -23.34 -31.81 30.46
CA ASP A 88 -22.92 -32.56 29.29
C ASP A 88 -21.43 -32.95 29.34
N ALA A 89 -20.96 -33.67 28.32
CA ALA A 89 -19.59 -34.15 28.25
C ALA A 89 -18.61 -33.21 27.50
N PRO A 90 -19.04 -32.47 26.45
CA PRO A 90 -18.23 -31.38 25.89
C PRO A 90 -18.02 -30.27 26.92
N GLU A 91 -16.91 -29.55 26.79
CA GLU A 91 -16.52 -28.45 27.69
C GLU A 91 -16.19 -27.19 26.89
N GLY A 92 -16.26 -26.03 27.54
CA GLY A 92 -16.01 -24.71 26.95
C GLY A 92 -14.53 -24.35 26.72
N GLY A 93 -13.66 -25.35 26.51
CA GLY A 93 -12.20 -25.15 26.46
C GLY A 93 -11.73 -24.21 25.34
N PHE A 94 -12.42 -24.18 24.20
CA PHE A 94 -12.07 -23.27 23.10
C PHE A 94 -12.33 -21.80 23.42
N ASP A 95 -13.38 -21.49 24.19
CA ASP A 95 -13.59 -20.11 24.70
C ASP A 95 -12.41 -19.70 25.59
N ALA A 96 -11.96 -20.59 26.46
CA ALA A 96 -10.83 -20.34 27.34
C ALA A 96 -9.52 -20.12 26.58
N VAL A 97 -9.25 -20.92 25.54
CA VAL A 97 -8.08 -20.73 24.66
C VAL A 97 -8.16 -19.40 23.91
N LEU A 98 -9.31 -19.08 23.33
CA LEU A 98 -9.52 -17.81 22.62
C LEU A 98 -9.30 -16.61 23.56
N GLN A 99 -9.91 -16.64 24.74
CA GLN A 99 -9.74 -15.58 25.74
C GLN A 99 -8.29 -15.51 26.25
N ALA A 100 -7.62 -16.64 26.51
CA ALA A 100 -6.23 -16.63 26.96
C ALA A 100 -5.24 -16.16 25.86
N ALA A 101 -5.61 -16.31 24.59
CA ALA A 101 -4.84 -15.82 23.45
C ALA A 101 -5.07 -14.31 23.22
N VAL A 102 -6.32 -13.85 23.28
CA VAL A 102 -6.70 -12.46 22.96
C VAL A 102 -6.58 -11.52 24.16
N CYS A 103 -6.92 -11.97 25.37
CA CYS A 103 -6.93 -11.15 26.59
C CYS A 103 -5.57 -11.04 27.29
N LYS A 104 -4.48 -11.08 26.52
CA LYS A 104 -3.17 -10.60 26.96
C LYS A 104 -3.00 -9.21 26.36
N SER A 105 -2.82 -8.20 27.21
CA SER A 105 -2.31 -6.88 26.84
C SER A 105 -1.55 -6.89 25.50
N ILE A 106 -2.07 -6.15 24.52
CA ILE A 106 -1.61 -5.95 23.14
C ILE A 106 -0.16 -5.45 23.10
N ARG A 107 0.84 -6.29 23.38
CA ARG A 107 2.25 -5.84 23.41
C ARG A 107 3.23 -6.75 22.69
N SER A 108 2.79 -7.92 22.21
CA SER A 108 3.61 -8.74 21.30
C SER A 108 3.33 -8.51 19.83
N LYS A 109 2.40 -7.60 19.51
CA LYS A 109 2.08 -7.23 18.14
C LYS A 109 1.82 -5.73 18.08
N VAL A 110 2.43 -5.07 17.10
CA VAL A 110 2.11 -3.70 16.72
C VAL A 110 1.64 -3.77 15.27
N GLU A 111 0.41 -3.29 15.02
CA GLU A 111 -0.16 -3.19 13.67
C GLU A 111 -0.63 -1.75 13.47
N LEU A 112 -0.27 -1.17 12.33
CA LEU A 112 -0.72 0.16 11.93
C LEU A 112 -2.07 0.08 11.22
N SER A 113 -2.99 0.93 11.66
CA SER A 113 -4.28 1.19 11.02
C SER A 113 -4.31 2.61 10.44
N VAL A 114 -5.00 2.77 9.32
CA VAL A 114 -5.21 4.06 8.67
C VAL A 114 -6.65 4.49 8.91
N TRP A 115 -6.85 5.74 9.28
CA TRP A 115 -8.16 6.35 9.53
C TRP A 115 -8.35 7.53 8.59
N ASP A 116 -9.55 7.65 8.02
CA ASP A 116 -9.95 8.73 7.11
C ASP A 116 -9.02 8.85 5.87
N GLN A 117 -8.63 7.71 5.29
CA GLN A 117 -7.82 7.68 4.07
C GLN A 117 -8.56 8.31 2.88
N PRO A 118 -7.99 9.32 2.21
CA PRO A 118 -8.53 9.89 0.98
C PRO A 118 -8.46 8.90 -0.19
N GLU A 119 -9.47 8.91 -1.07
CA GLU A 119 -9.55 7.99 -2.22
C GLU A 119 -8.48 8.25 -3.30
N ASP A 120 -7.97 9.47 -3.34
CA ASP A 120 -6.94 9.94 -4.27
C ASP A 120 -5.51 9.65 -3.79
N LEU A 121 -5.33 9.01 -2.62
CA LEU A 121 -4.03 8.60 -2.07
C LEU A 121 -3.86 7.08 -2.01
N ASN A 122 -2.71 6.63 -2.52
CA ASN A 122 -2.17 5.31 -2.26
C ASN A 122 -1.18 5.34 -1.10
N LEU A 123 -1.31 4.35 -0.22
CA LEU A 123 -0.40 4.14 0.90
C LEU A 123 0.27 2.78 0.74
N PHE A 124 1.59 2.78 0.73
CA PHE A 124 2.41 1.58 0.75
C PHE A 124 3.15 1.48 2.08
N PHE A 125 3.18 0.29 2.65
CA PHE A 125 3.75 0.05 3.96
C PHE A 125 4.93 -0.90 3.85
N THR A 126 6.00 -0.57 4.57
CA THR A 126 7.12 -1.47 4.81
C THR A 126 7.35 -1.52 6.32
N ALA A 127 7.33 -2.72 6.90
CA ALA A 127 7.58 -2.91 8.32
C ALA A 127 9.02 -3.38 8.54
N THR A 128 9.71 -2.80 9.52
CA THR A 128 11.01 -3.26 10.01
C THR A 128 10.85 -3.66 11.47
N CYS A 129 10.97 -4.95 11.75
CA CYS A 129 10.76 -5.52 13.08
C CYS A 129 12.10 -5.73 13.81
N GLN A 130 12.15 -6.63 14.82
CA GLN A 130 13.35 -6.79 15.68
C GLN A 130 14.57 -7.41 14.99
N ASP A 131 14.34 -8.11 13.89
CA ASP A 131 15.41 -8.70 13.06
C ASP A 131 16.16 -7.67 12.23
N GLY A 132 15.68 -6.41 12.19
CA GLY A 132 16.23 -5.36 11.34
C GLY A 132 15.98 -5.60 9.85
N VAL A 133 15.17 -6.60 9.51
CA VAL A 133 14.82 -6.91 8.12
C VAL A 133 13.59 -6.09 7.73
N SER A 134 13.64 -5.48 6.56
CA SER A 134 12.50 -4.75 6.00
C SER A 134 11.58 -5.72 5.25
N TYR A 135 10.29 -5.62 5.55
CA TYR A 135 9.22 -6.43 5.00
C TYR A 135 8.28 -5.56 4.15
N PRO A 136 8.48 -5.48 2.82
CA PRO A 136 7.61 -4.74 1.93
C PRO A 136 6.18 -5.29 1.94
N GLY A 137 5.19 -4.40 1.95
CA GLY A 137 3.76 -4.74 1.98
C GLY A 137 3.23 -5.14 3.36
N GLN A 138 4.08 -5.18 4.39
CA GLN A 138 3.67 -5.45 5.77
C GLN A 138 3.44 -4.16 6.54
N ARG A 139 2.39 -4.17 7.37
CA ARG A 139 2.05 -3.08 8.31
C ARG A 139 1.96 -3.55 9.76
N LYS A 140 2.47 -4.75 10.03
CA LYS A 140 2.44 -5.38 11.36
C LYS A 140 3.78 -6.03 11.70
N CYS A 141 4.14 -5.95 12.96
CA CYS A 141 5.23 -6.72 13.57
C CYS A 141 4.67 -7.58 14.69
N GLU A 142 5.10 -8.83 14.77
CA GLU A 142 4.68 -9.81 15.77
C GLU A 142 5.91 -10.31 16.57
N GLY A 143 5.69 -10.91 17.74
CA GLY A 143 6.76 -11.41 18.61
C GLY A 143 7.49 -10.35 19.44
N LEU A 144 6.94 -9.13 19.55
CA LEU A 144 7.56 -8.02 20.27
C LEU A 144 7.55 -8.20 21.80
N LYS A 145 8.59 -7.69 22.47
CA LYS A 145 8.68 -7.58 23.93
C LYS A 145 8.53 -6.12 24.35
N ILE A 146 8.28 -5.89 25.64
CA ILE A 146 8.19 -4.54 26.19
C ILE A 146 9.59 -3.91 26.13
N GLY A 147 9.72 -2.77 25.44
CA GLY A 147 10.99 -2.08 25.20
C GLY A 147 11.50 -2.22 23.76
N ASP A 148 10.95 -3.17 23.01
CA ASP A 148 11.27 -3.38 21.60
C ASP A 148 10.71 -2.24 20.73
N THR A 149 11.44 -1.84 19.70
CA THR A 149 11.03 -0.79 18.75
C THR A 149 10.78 -1.38 17.37
N ALA A 150 9.59 -1.17 16.82
CA ALA A 150 9.27 -1.47 15.42
C ALA A 150 9.23 -0.17 14.63
N SER A 151 9.77 -0.18 13.42
CA SER A 151 9.75 0.98 12.51
C SER A 151 8.87 0.66 11.31
N PHE A 152 8.14 1.67 10.84
CA PHE A 152 7.27 1.54 9.68
C PHE A 152 7.56 2.69 8.72
N GLU A 153 7.92 2.34 7.51
CA GLU A 153 8.04 3.28 6.40
C GLU A 153 6.71 3.29 5.64
N VAL A 154 6.16 4.49 5.46
CA VAL A 154 4.87 4.70 4.79
C VAL A 154 5.09 5.62 3.60
N SER A 155 4.98 5.06 2.39
CA SER A 155 5.07 5.83 1.15
C SER A 155 3.68 6.27 0.73
N VAL A 156 3.52 7.58 0.54
CA VAL A 156 2.26 8.22 0.14
C VAL A 156 2.38 8.64 -1.33
N GLU A 157 1.49 8.16 -2.17
CA GLU A 157 1.47 8.47 -3.61
C GLU A 157 0.10 9.03 -4.00
N ALA A 158 0.08 10.22 -4.59
CA ALA A 158 -1.14 10.83 -5.11
C ALA A 158 -1.50 10.24 -6.48
N ARG A 159 -2.73 9.74 -6.63
CA ARG A 159 -3.26 9.19 -7.90
C ARG A 159 -3.73 10.28 -8.84
N SER A 160 -4.25 11.37 -8.28
CA SER A 160 -4.79 12.48 -9.03
C SER A 160 -4.53 13.79 -8.30
N CYS A 161 -4.80 14.88 -9.00
CA CYS A 161 -4.76 16.21 -8.45
C CYS A 161 -6.21 16.64 -8.18
N PRO A 162 -6.67 16.64 -6.91
CA PRO A 162 -8.01 17.08 -6.56
C PRO A 162 -8.17 18.61 -6.72
N SER A 163 -9.42 19.07 -6.69
CA SER A 163 -9.78 20.49 -6.89
C SER A 163 -9.05 21.46 -5.96
N ARG A 164 -8.89 22.72 -6.39
CA ARG A 164 -8.25 23.78 -5.61
C ARG A 164 -8.86 23.88 -4.20
N HIS A 165 -8.00 23.83 -3.18
CA HIS A 165 -8.31 23.88 -1.74
C HIS A 165 -8.76 22.58 -1.07
N THR A 166 -8.52 21.44 -1.72
CA THR A 166 -8.72 20.15 -1.05
C THR A 166 -7.53 19.89 -0.12
N GLU A 167 -7.75 20.04 1.18
CA GLU A 167 -6.82 19.63 2.23
C GLU A 167 -7.34 18.35 2.86
N HIS A 168 -6.49 17.34 2.92
CA HIS A 168 -6.83 16.07 3.55
C HIS A 168 -6.00 15.86 4.79
N VAL A 169 -6.64 15.34 5.84
CA VAL A 169 -5.97 14.89 7.04
C VAL A 169 -6.38 13.45 7.26
N PHE A 170 -5.39 12.57 7.34
CA PHE A 170 -5.60 11.18 7.73
C PHE A 170 -4.70 10.84 8.91
N ALA A 171 -5.05 9.78 9.64
CA ALA A 171 -4.30 9.39 10.82
C ALA A 171 -3.76 7.96 10.72
N LEU A 172 -2.49 7.81 11.08
CA LEU A 172 -1.83 6.53 11.28
C LEU A 172 -1.86 6.18 12.77
N ARG A 173 -2.50 5.06 13.11
CA ARG A 173 -2.76 4.66 14.49
C ARG A 173 -2.30 3.23 14.75
N PRO A 174 -1.40 2.98 15.70
CA PRO A 174 -1.12 1.62 16.18
C PRO A 174 -2.38 1.06 16.87
N VAL A 175 -2.84 -0.10 16.42
CA VAL A 175 -4.05 -0.74 16.96
C VAL A 175 -3.86 -1.01 18.46
N GLY A 176 -4.78 -0.50 19.27
CA GLY A 176 -4.76 -0.69 20.73
C GLY A 176 -3.92 0.33 21.51
N PHE A 177 -3.33 1.33 20.84
CA PHE A 177 -2.67 2.47 21.47
C PHE A 177 -3.55 3.73 21.38
N ARG A 178 -3.30 4.69 22.26
CA ARG A 178 -4.00 6.00 22.24
C ARG A 178 -3.30 7.01 21.35
N ASP A 179 -1.99 6.88 21.19
CA ASP A 179 -1.16 7.75 20.37
C ASP A 179 -1.47 7.59 18.88
N SER A 180 -1.40 8.69 18.15
CA SER A 180 -1.67 8.74 16.71
C SER A 180 -0.75 9.73 16.00
N LEU A 181 -0.39 9.43 14.76
CA LEU A 181 0.31 10.34 13.87
C LEU A 181 -0.69 10.91 12.86
N GLU A 182 -0.94 12.22 12.93
CA GLU A 182 -1.78 12.93 11.95
C GLU A 182 -0.92 13.40 10.79
N VAL A 183 -1.40 13.14 9.57
CA VAL A 183 -0.72 13.49 8.32
C VAL A 183 -1.63 14.42 7.53
N GLY A 184 -1.23 15.69 7.45
CA GLY A 184 -1.86 16.68 6.58
C GLY A 184 -1.25 16.63 5.18
N VAL A 185 -2.10 16.54 4.16
CA VAL A 185 -1.70 16.48 2.75
C VAL A 185 -2.29 17.67 2.01
N THR A 186 -1.41 18.38 1.30
CA THR A 186 -1.75 19.52 0.43
C THR A 186 -1.24 19.25 -0.98
N TYR A 187 -2.08 19.50 -1.98
CA TYR A 187 -1.78 19.21 -3.37
C TYR A 187 -1.35 20.48 -4.09
N ASN A 188 -0.15 20.47 -4.68
CA ASN A 188 0.29 21.55 -5.55
C ASN A 188 0.04 21.19 -7.02
N CYS A 189 -1.22 21.40 -7.40
CA CYS A 189 -1.76 21.11 -8.72
C CYS A 189 -1.48 22.18 -9.78
N THR A 190 -1.10 23.38 -9.33
CA THR A 190 -1.01 24.55 -10.20
C THR A 190 0.43 24.86 -10.50
N CYS A 191 0.73 25.07 -11.78
CA CYS A 191 2.03 25.59 -12.18
C CYS A 191 2.13 27.07 -11.79
N GLY A 192 3.27 27.52 -11.28
CA GLY A 192 3.46 28.93 -10.89
C GLY A 192 3.18 29.94 -12.01
N CYS A 193 3.41 29.55 -13.27
CA CYS A 193 3.13 30.38 -14.45
C CYS A 193 1.63 30.53 -14.79
N SER A 194 0.74 29.71 -14.20
CA SER A 194 -0.71 29.74 -14.47
C SER A 194 -1.44 30.91 -13.79
N VAL A 195 -0.73 31.67 -12.94
CA VAL A 195 -1.29 32.82 -12.20
C VAL A 195 -1.29 34.10 -13.04
N GLY A 196 -0.42 34.19 -14.06
CA GLY A 196 -0.25 35.34 -14.94
C GLY A 196 -0.93 35.15 -16.29
N LEU A 197 -2.24 34.90 -16.31
CA LEU A 197 -3.01 34.81 -17.54
C LEU A 197 -3.00 36.18 -18.23
N GLU A 198 -2.56 36.25 -19.49
CA GLU A 198 -2.68 37.45 -20.31
C GLU A 198 -3.81 37.26 -21.33
N PRO A 199 -5.06 37.65 -21.00
CA PRO A 199 -6.17 37.55 -21.93
C PRO A 199 -5.96 38.50 -23.11
N ASN A 200 -6.35 38.07 -24.31
CA ASN A 200 -6.15 38.80 -25.58
C ASN A 200 -4.69 39.26 -25.76
N SER A 201 -3.73 38.42 -25.36
CA SER A 201 -2.31 38.77 -25.43
C SER A 201 -1.90 39.03 -26.87
N ALA A 202 -1.10 40.07 -27.09
CA ALA A 202 -0.47 40.32 -28.38
C ALA A 202 0.42 39.14 -28.83
N ARG A 203 0.90 38.32 -27.88
CA ARG A 203 1.65 37.08 -28.17
C ARG A 203 0.78 36.01 -28.83
N CYS A 204 -0.53 36.07 -28.60
CA CYS A 204 -1.57 35.20 -29.16
C CYS A 204 -2.40 35.95 -30.21
N SER A 205 -1.78 36.88 -30.95
CA SER A 205 -2.40 37.67 -32.02
C SER A 205 -3.64 38.47 -31.58
N GLY A 206 -3.82 38.70 -30.27
CA GLY A 206 -5.03 39.32 -29.72
C GLY A 206 -6.26 38.39 -29.69
N SER A 207 -6.13 37.14 -30.17
CA SER A 207 -7.23 36.19 -30.37
C SER A 207 -7.16 35.00 -29.40
N GLY A 208 -6.43 35.13 -28.30
CA GLY A 208 -6.32 34.09 -27.27
C GLY A 208 -5.70 34.57 -25.97
N THR A 209 -5.69 33.70 -24.97
CA THR A 209 -5.07 33.94 -23.67
C THR A 209 -3.68 33.32 -23.64
N TYR A 210 -2.65 34.09 -23.28
CA TYR A 210 -1.30 33.56 -23.12
C TYR A 210 -1.12 32.99 -21.71
N VAL A 211 -0.75 31.71 -21.63
CA VAL A 211 -0.59 30.95 -20.38
C VAL A 211 0.64 30.06 -20.48
N CYS A 212 1.60 30.24 -19.56
CA CYS A 212 2.76 29.34 -19.43
C CYS A 212 3.55 29.08 -20.73
N GLY A 213 3.69 30.08 -21.61
CA GLY A 213 4.43 29.90 -22.87
C GLY A 213 3.58 29.47 -24.06
N LEU A 214 2.30 29.18 -23.83
CA LEU A 214 1.34 28.70 -24.83
C LEU A 214 0.18 29.69 -24.99
N CYS A 215 -0.54 29.58 -26.11
CA CYS A 215 -1.75 30.35 -26.36
C CYS A 215 -2.99 29.45 -26.32
N GLU A 216 -3.94 29.78 -25.45
CA GLU A 216 -5.29 29.22 -25.46
C GLU A 216 -6.16 30.08 -26.37
N CYS A 217 -6.41 29.60 -27.59
CA CYS A 217 -7.13 30.37 -28.61
C CYS A 217 -8.62 30.48 -28.32
N SER A 218 -9.18 31.65 -28.63
CA SER A 218 -10.61 31.88 -28.59
C SER A 218 -11.33 30.99 -29.61
N PRO A 219 -12.61 30.64 -29.40
CA PRO A 219 -13.37 29.83 -30.35
C PRO A 219 -13.29 30.36 -31.78
N GLY A 220 -12.96 29.48 -32.73
CA GLY A 220 -12.80 29.85 -34.15
C GLY A 220 -11.40 30.34 -34.54
N TYR A 221 -10.43 30.37 -33.63
CA TYR A 221 -9.03 30.65 -33.93
C TYR A 221 -8.14 29.43 -33.70
N LEU A 222 -7.16 29.25 -34.59
CA LEU A 222 -6.25 28.11 -34.62
C LEU A 222 -4.81 28.60 -34.74
N GLY A 223 -3.86 27.72 -34.44
CA GLY A 223 -2.43 27.99 -34.52
C GLY A 223 -1.79 28.25 -33.16
N THR A 224 -0.46 28.18 -33.12
CA THR A 224 0.31 28.32 -31.87
C THR A 224 0.25 29.73 -31.27
N ARG A 225 -0.14 30.73 -32.06
CA ARG A 225 -0.37 32.12 -31.66
C ARG A 225 -1.77 32.61 -32.04
N CYS A 226 -2.73 31.70 -32.27
CA CYS A 226 -4.10 32.03 -32.65
C CYS A 226 -4.18 32.94 -33.89
N GLU A 227 -3.24 32.75 -34.82
CA GLU A 227 -3.05 33.60 -35.99
C GLU A 227 -4.00 33.27 -37.16
N CYS A 228 -4.60 32.08 -37.17
CA CYS A 228 -5.55 31.68 -38.21
C CYS A 228 -6.98 31.71 -37.71
N GLN A 229 -7.91 32.08 -38.59
CA GLN A 229 -9.33 31.91 -38.37
C GLN A 229 -9.84 30.64 -39.06
N ASP A 230 -10.67 29.89 -38.35
CA ASP A 230 -11.27 28.65 -38.85
C ASP A 230 -12.15 28.95 -40.09
N GLY A 231 -11.83 28.31 -41.21
CA GLY A 231 -12.52 28.51 -42.50
C GLY A 231 -11.91 29.54 -43.47
N GLU A 232 -10.78 30.19 -43.16
CA GLU A 232 -10.09 31.07 -44.12
C GLU A 232 -9.23 30.32 -45.16
N ASN A 233 -8.91 31.01 -46.26
CA ASN A 233 -8.35 30.49 -47.51
C ASN A 233 -7.06 29.66 -47.30
N GLN A 234 -7.19 28.34 -47.40
CA GLN A 234 -6.21 27.34 -46.98
C GLN A 234 -4.88 27.34 -47.78
N SER A 235 -4.82 28.01 -48.93
CA SER A 235 -3.72 27.86 -49.89
C SER A 235 -2.37 28.45 -49.44
N VAL A 236 -2.38 29.50 -48.62
CA VAL A 236 -1.15 30.18 -48.14
C VAL A 236 -0.56 29.44 -46.93
N TYR A 237 -1.42 28.94 -46.05
CA TYR A 237 -1.03 28.28 -44.80
C TYR A 237 -0.67 26.79 -44.98
N GLN A 238 -1.18 26.14 -46.04
CA GLN A 238 -0.82 24.76 -46.36
C GLN A 238 0.67 24.60 -46.68
N ASN A 239 1.29 25.54 -47.39
CA ASN A 239 2.71 25.42 -47.77
C ASN A 239 3.69 25.46 -46.58
N LEU A 240 3.26 26.01 -45.44
CA LEU A 240 4.06 26.04 -44.21
C LEU A 240 4.09 24.70 -43.46
N CYS A 241 3.21 23.76 -43.80
CA CYS A 241 3.22 22.38 -43.30
C CYS A 241 4.09 21.44 -44.16
N ARG A 242 5.00 22.00 -44.96
CA ARG A 242 5.84 21.26 -45.88
C ARG A 242 7.30 21.43 -45.50
N GLU A 243 8.01 20.31 -45.39
CA GLU A 243 9.45 20.29 -45.09
C GLU A 243 10.28 20.98 -46.19
N ALA A 244 9.99 20.69 -47.46
CA ALA A 244 10.69 21.26 -48.61
C ALA A 244 9.79 21.29 -49.86
N GLU A 245 10.07 22.19 -50.81
CA GLU A 245 9.32 22.31 -52.06
C GLU A 245 9.28 20.97 -52.81
N GLY A 246 8.09 20.52 -53.22
CA GLY A 246 7.86 19.22 -53.85
C GLY A 246 7.59 18.02 -52.93
N LYS A 247 7.83 18.12 -51.62
CA LYS A 247 7.48 17.07 -50.62
C LYS A 247 6.00 17.12 -50.21
N PRO A 248 5.30 16.03 -49.89
CA PRO A 248 3.89 16.10 -49.47
C PRO A 248 3.71 16.91 -48.18
N LEU A 249 2.51 17.49 -48.01
CA LEU A 249 2.13 18.16 -46.76
C LEU A 249 2.15 17.18 -45.60
N CYS A 250 2.72 17.59 -44.47
CA CYS A 250 2.84 16.74 -43.28
C CYS A 250 3.42 15.36 -43.59
N SER A 251 4.36 15.29 -44.54
CA SER A 251 4.96 14.03 -45.01
C SER A 251 3.94 12.99 -45.49
N GLY A 252 2.70 13.38 -45.78
CA GLY A 252 1.57 12.50 -46.09
C GLY A 252 1.05 11.68 -44.91
N ARG A 253 1.49 11.98 -43.69
CA ARG A 253 1.19 11.25 -42.45
C ARG A 253 0.46 12.10 -41.41
N GLY A 254 -0.25 13.12 -41.88
CA GLY A 254 -1.07 13.98 -41.04
C GLY A 254 -1.87 15.00 -41.84
N ASP A 255 -2.76 15.70 -41.16
CA ASP A 255 -3.52 16.82 -41.70
C ASP A 255 -2.84 18.14 -41.35
N CYS A 256 -2.77 19.07 -42.30
CA CYS A 256 -2.25 20.41 -42.07
C CYS A 256 -3.37 21.35 -41.66
N SER A 257 -3.28 21.88 -40.44
CA SER A 257 -4.23 22.85 -39.89
C SER A 257 -3.44 24.04 -39.35
N CYS A 258 -3.65 25.23 -39.91
CA CYS A 258 -2.99 26.48 -39.51
C CYS A 258 -1.47 26.33 -39.29
N ASN A 259 -0.72 26.02 -40.35
CA ASN A 259 0.75 25.90 -40.35
C ASN A 259 1.32 24.80 -39.44
N GLN A 260 0.47 23.93 -38.89
CA GLN A 260 0.88 22.84 -38.02
C GLN A 260 0.32 21.51 -38.52
N CYS A 261 1.13 20.48 -38.46
CA CYS A 261 0.73 19.13 -38.81
C CYS A 261 0.15 18.37 -37.62
N SER A 262 -1.06 17.85 -37.80
CA SER A 262 -1.69 16.89 -36.90
C SER A 262 -1.43 15.48 -37.43
N CYS A 263 -0.47 14.78 -36.82
CA CYS A 263 -0.05 13.46 -37.28
C CYS A 263 -1.11 12.39 -37.03
N PHE A 264 -1.25 11.46 -37.99
CA PHE A 264 -2.19 10.35 -37.86
C PHE A 264 -1.76 9.36 -36.77
N GLU A 265 -2.75 8.73 -36.14
CA GLU A 265 -2.54 7.62 -35.23
C GLU A 265 -2.12 6.36 -36.00
N SER A 266 -1.30 5.51 -35.37
CA SER A 266 -0.80 4.27 -35.95
C SER A 266 -0.82 3.15 -34.91
N GLU A 267 -1.25 1.96 -35.32
CA GLU A 267 -1.24 0.77 -34.46
C GLU A 267 0.20 0.27 -34.19
N PHE A 268 1.17 0.70 -35.00
CA PHE A 268 2.56 0.28 -34.88
C PHE A 268 3.39 1.18 -33.93
N GLY A 269 2.86 2.34 -33.55
CA GLY A 269 3.51 3.29 -32.64
C GLY A 269 3.13 4.73 -32.95
N LYS A 270 4.02 5.69 -32.65
CA LYS A 270 3.74 7.12 -32.73
C LYS A 270 4.43 7.76 -33.93
N ILE A 271 3.68 8.52 -34.71
CA ILE A 271 4.18 9.44 -35.74
C ILE A 271 4.27 10.84 -35.11
N TYR A 272 5.37 11.55 -35.33
CA TYR A 272 5.64 12.85 -34.72
C TYR A 272 6.60 13.69 -35.56
N GLY A 273 6.90 14.90 -35.08
CA GLY A 273 7.71 15.89 -35.78
C GLY A 273 6.85 17.05 -36.31
N PRO A 274 7.43 18.23 -36.53
CA PRO A 274 6.73 19.41 -37.06
C PRO A 274 5.98 19.13 -38.38
N PHE A 275 6.47 18.19 -39.19
CA PHE A 275 5.89 17.80 -40.47
C PHE A 275 5.49 16.31 -40.51
N CYS A 276 5.28 15.68 -39.34
CA CYS A 276 5.00 14.24 -39.23
C CYS A 276 6.02 13.35 -39.98
N GLU A 277 7.27 13.79 -40.00
CA GLU A 277 8.40 13.19 -40.70
C GLU A 277 9.10 12.09 -39.88
N CYS A 278 8.83 12.02 -38.57
CA CYS A 278 9.42 11.03 -37.68
C CYS A 278 8.40 10.00 -37.19
N ASP A 279 8.92 8.83 -36.84
CA ASP A 279 8.19 7.80 -36.10
C ASP A 279 9.14 7.02 -35.19
N ASN A 280 8.57 6.20 -34.30
CA ASN A 280 9.33 5.38 -33.35
C ASN A 280 9.29 3.88 -33.66
N PHE A 281 8.93 3.48 -34.89
CA PHE A 281 8.75 2.07 -35.24
C PHE A 281 9.46 1.62 -36.53
N SER A 282 10.03 2.56 -37.30
CA SER A 282 10.71 2.27 -38.58
C SER A 282 12.23 2.06 -38.49
N CYS A 283 12.79 1.88 -37.29
CA CYS A 283 14.23 1.62 -37.12
C CYS A 283 14.64 0.19 -37.50
N ALA A 284 15.96 -0.05 -37.57
CA ALA A 284 16.53 -1.34 -37.89
C ALA A 284 16.11 -2.44 -36.89
N ARG A 285 15.82 -3.63 -37.42
CA ARG A 285 15.48 -4.83 -36.63
C ARG A 285 16.58 -5.86 -36.71
N ASN A 286 16.87 -6.52 -35.59
CA ASN A 286 17.74 -7.69 -35.55
C ASN A 286 16.93 -8.87 -35.01
N LYS A 287 16.92 -9.99 -35.74
CA LYS A 287 16.09 -11.16 -35.43
C LYS A 287 14.61 -10.81 -35.15
N GLY A 288 14.07 -9.84 -35.90
CA GLY A 288 12.68 -9.38 -35.78
C GLY A 288 12.44 -8.33 -34.68
N VAL A 289 13.40 -8.08 -33.79
CA VAL A 289 13.27 -7.14 -32.67
C VAL A 289 13.82 -5.77 -33.05
N LEU A 290 13.02 -4.72 -32.85
CA LEU A 290 13.38 -3.32 -33.09
C LEU A 290 14.55 -2.91 -32.19
N CYS A 291 15.59 -2.31 -32.75
CA CYS A 291 16.81 -1.92 -32.03
C CYS A 291 17.41 -3.04 -31.17
N SER A 292 17.25 -4.29 -31.62
CA SER A 292 17.65 -5.50 -30.88
C SER A 292 17.08 -5.62 -29.46
N GLY A 293 16.06 -4.83 -29.09
CA GLY A 293 15.55 -4.73 -27.72
C GLY A 293 16.48 -3.98 -26.76
N HIS A 294 17.51 -3.33 -27.30
CA HIS A 294 18.58 -2.65 -26.56
C HIS A 294 18.72 -1.17 -26.93
N GLY A 295 17.65 -0.57 -27.44
CA GLY A 295 17.59 0.87 -27.67
C GLY A 295 16.18 1.34 -27.97
N GLU A 296 16.03 2.67 -27.97
CA GLU A 296 14.80 3.33 -28.37
C GLU A 296 14.88 3.83 -29.80
N CYS A 297 13.81 3.65 -30.58
CA CYS A 297 13.75 4.12 -31.94
C CYS A 297 13.30 5.58 -32.00
N HIS A 298 14.15 6.44 -32.56
CA HIS A 298 13.88 7.86 -32.72
C HIS A 298 14.15 8.27 -34.17
N CYS A 299 13.08 8.53 -34.93
CA CYS A 299 13.14 9.04 -36.30
C CYS A 299 14.03 8.22 -37.24
N GLY A 300 13.93 6.89 -37.17
CA GLY A 300 14.71 5.96 -38.00
C GLY A 300 16.07 5.57 -37.42
N GLU A 301 16.51 6.17 -36.31
CA GLU A 301 17.76 5.81 -35.62
C GLU A 301 17.51 5.11 -34.28
N CYS A 302 18.29 4.08 -33.98
CA CYS A 302 18.29 3.45 -32.67
C CYS A 302 19.20 4.21 -31.69
N LYS A 303 18.62 4.75 -30.62
CA LYS A 303 19.36 5.30 -29.48
C LYS A 303 19.59 4.20 -28.46
N CYS A 304 20.79 3.64 -28.44
CA CYS A 304 21.11 2.48 -27.62
C CYS A 304 21.11 2.78 -26.13
N HIS A 305 20.65 1.81 -25.33
CA HIS A 305 20.80 1.85 -23.87
C HIS A 305 22.27 1.70 -23.48
N ALA A 306 22.61 2.11 -22.25
CA ALA A 306 23.95 1.98 -21.72
C ALA A 306 24.43 0.51 -21.79
N GLY A 307 25.66 0.31 -22.28
CA GLY A 307 26.24 -1.01 -22.46
C GLY A 307 26.05 -1.63 -23.85
N TYR A 308 25.40 -0.93 -24.78
CA TYR A 308 25.17 -1.39 -26.15
C TYR A 308 25.56 -0.35 -27.20
N ILE A 309 26.09 -0.79 -28.33
CA ILE A 309 26.54 0.05 -29.45
C ILE A 309 26.13 -0.53 -30.82
N GLY A 310 26.34 0.27 -31.86
CA GLY A 310 26.02 -0.08 -33.26
C GLY A 310 24.65 0.40 -33.71
N ASP A 311 24.43 0.47 -35.02
CA ASP A 311 23.26 1.10 -35.65
C ASP A 311 21.91 0.45 -35.30
N ASN A 312 21.93 -0.80 -34.83
CA ASN A 312 20.76 -1.54 -34.36
C ASN A 312 20.88 -2.01 -32.90
N CYS A 313 21.85 -1.47 -32.15
CA CYS A 313 22.12 -1.79 -30.74
C CYS A 313 22.34 -3.29 -30.44
N ASN A 314 22.86 -4.06 -31.40
CA ASN A 314 23.08 -5.50 -31.21
C ASN A 314 24.38 -5.84 -30.47
N CYS A 315 25.31 -4.90 -30.34
CA CYS A 315 26.66 -5.17 -29.86
C CYS A 315 26.79 -4.74 -28.41
N SER A 316 27.05 -5.69 -27.51
CA SER A 316 27.35 -5.41 -26.10
C SER A 316 28.76 -4.84 -25.97
N THR A 317 28.93 -3.86 -25.08
CA THR A 317 30.25 -3.35 -24.69
C THR A 317 30.88 -4.15 -23.55
N ASP A 318 30.19 -5.16 -23.01
CA ASP A 318 30.76 -6.05 -22.00
C ASP A 318 31.81 -6.98 -22.62
N ILE A 319 33.03 -6.91 -22.10
CA ILE A 319 34.19 -7.71 -22.53
C ILE A 319 34.44 -8.91 -21.61
N SER A 320 33.59 -9.15 -20.61
CA SER A 320 33.74 -10.25 -19.65
C SER A 320 33.82 -11.62 -20.33
N THR A 321 33.03 -11.84 -21.37
CA THR A 321 32.99 -13.07 -22.17
C THR A 321 34.16 -13.23 -23.15
N CYS A 322 34.96 -12.18 -23.34
CA CYS A 322 36.16 -12.20 -24.20
C CYS A 322 37.44 -12.49 -23.43
N ARG A 323 37.40 -12.54 -22.09
CA ARG A 323 38.53 -12.94 -21.24
C ARG A 323 38.51 -14.46 -21.07
N GLY A 324 39.14 -15.16 -22.00
CA GLY A 324 39.51 -16.57 -21.89
C GLY A 324 40.84 -16.76 -21.16
#